data_AF-A0A379TAP2-F1
#
_entry.id   AF-A0A379TAP2-F1
#
_cell.length_a   1.000
_cell.length_b   1.000
_cell.length_c   1.000
_cell.angle_alpha   90.00
_cell.angle_beta   90.00
_cell.angle_gamma   90.00
#
_symmetry.space_group_name_H-M   'P 1'
#
loop_
_entity.id
_entity.type
_entity.pdbx_description
1 polymer ?
#
loop_
_entity_poly.entity_id
_entity_poly.type
_entity_poly.pdbx_seq_one_letter_code
_entity_poly.pdbx_strand_id
1 'polypeptide(L)'
;MEPVAQHLIKRSYSEPHWERAQGAVIATEKVTVYGLPIVAARKVNYSQIDPALCRELFIRHALVEGDWQTRHAFFRENLKLRAEVEELEHKSRRRDILVDDDTLFEFYDQRISHDVISARHFDSWWKKISRETPDLLNFEKSMLIKEGAEKISKLDYPNFWHQGNLKLRLSYQFEPGADADGVTVHIPLPLLNQVDESGFEWQIPGLRRELVIALIKSLPKPVRRNFVPAPNYAEAFLGRVMPLELPLLDALERELRRMTGVTVDREDWHWDQVPEHLKITFRVVDDKNKKLQEGRSLGELKNALKGKVQETLSAVADDGIEQSGLHIWSFGALPESYEQKRGNYKVKAWPALVDERDSVAIKLFDNPLEQQQAMWCGLRRLLLLNIPSPIKYLHEKLPNKAKLGLYFNPYGKVLELIDDCIACGVDKLIDANGGPVWSEAGFTALHEKGTRRAE
;
A
#
# COMPACT_ATOMS: atom_id res chain seq x y z
N MET A 1 -57.50 2.34 33.70
CA MET A 1 -57.09 1.62 34.92
C MET A 1 -55.94 2.33 35.65
N GLU A 2 -54.78 2.56 35.03
CA GLU A 2 -53.63 3.24 35.69
C GLU A 2 -53.95 4.58 36.39
N PRO A 3 -54.70 5.52 35.81
CA PRO A 3 -54.94 6.83 36.46
C PRO A 3 -55.83 6.76 37.71
N VAL A 4 -56.60 5.68 37.87
CA VAL A 4 -57.68 5.57 38.88
C VAL A 4 -57.25 4.66 40.05
N ALA A 5 -56.21 3.84 39.88
CA ALA A 5 -55.77 2.84 40.85
C ALA A 5 -54.28 2.97 41.26
N GLN A 6 -53.77 4.21 41.33
CA GLN A 6 -52.33 4.48 41.62
C GLN A 6 -51.83 3.86 42.94
N HIS A 7 -52.72 3.66 43.92
CA HIS A 7 -52.40 3.07 45.22
C HIS A 7 -52.36 1.53 45.22
N LEU A 8 -52.86 0.88 44.16
CA LEU A 8 -52.92 -0.59 44.04
C LEU A 8 -51.93 -1.16 43.02
N ILE A 9 -51.28 -0.29 42.24
CA ILE A 9 -50.30 -0.68 41.24
C ILE A 9 -48.92 -0.84 41.87
N LYS A 10 -48.20 -1.89 41.49
CA LYS A 10 -46.76 -2.04 41.72
C LYS A 10 -46.03 -1.88 40.39
N ARG A 11 -45.01 -1.02 40.38
CA ARG A 11 -44.13 -0.78 39.23
C ARG A 11 -42.79 -1.45 39.47
N SER A 12 -42.28 -2.14 38.46
CA SER A 12 -40.93 -2.70 38.44
C SER A 12 -40.24 -2.29 37.15
N TYR A 13 -38.95 -1.97 37.23
CA TYR A 13 -38.14 -1.54 36.11
C TYR A 13 -37.01 -2.53 35.86
N SER A 14 -36.72 -2.81 34.60
CA SER A 14 -35.65 -3.71 34.19
C SER A 14 -34.88 -3.17 32.99
N GLU A 15 -33.65 -3.64 32.81
CA GLU A 15 -32.80 -3.33 31.65
C GLU A 15 -32.59 -1.83 31.42
N PRO A 16 -32.15 -1.05 32.43
CA PRO A 16 -31.77 0.33 32.19
C PRO A 16 -30.58 0.37 31.21
N HIS A 17 -30.75 1.06 30.10
CA HIS A 17 -29.72 1.20 29.07
C HIS A 17 -29.76 2.59 28.44
N TRP A 18 -28.61 3.04 27.95
CA TRP A 18 -28.52 4.25 27.15
C TRP A 18 -29.21 4.03 25.79
N GLU A 19 -30.15 4.91 25.42
CA GLU A 19 -30.75 4.91 24.09
C GLU A 19 -30.31 6.17 23.33
N ARG A 20 -29.34 6.01 22.42
CA ARG A 20 -28.77 7.08 21.60
C ARG A 20 -29.81 7.99 20.95
N ALA A 21 -30.88 7.41 20.41
CA ALA A 21 -31.94 8.16 19.71
C ALA A 21 -32.72 9.09 20.63
N GLN A 22 -32.89 8.72 21.91
CA GLN A 22 -33.55 9.55 22.91
C GLN A 22 -32.58 10.46 23.67
N GLY A 23 -31.29 10.14 23.66
CA GLY A 23 -30.27 10.86 24.42
C GLY A 23 -30.50 10.76 25.93
N ALA A 24 -31.07 9.65 26.39
CA ALA A 24 -31.39 9.40 27.79
C ALA A 24 -31.35 7.90 28.08
N VAL A 25 -31.27 7.54 29.37
CA VAL A 25 -31.42 6.16 29.82
C VAL A 25 -32.88 5.77 29.82
N ILE A 26 -33.18 4.66 29.15
CA ILE A 26 -34.51 4.07 29.05
C ILE A 26 -34.49 2.73 29.77
N ALA A 27 -35.60 2.42 30.44
CA ALA A 27 -35.82 1.11 31.03
C ALA A 27 -37.17 0.55 30.60
N THR A 28 -37.33 -0.76 30.76
CA THR A 28 -38.61 -1.44 30.57
C THR A 28 -39.38 -1.42 31.88
N GLU A 29 -40.56 -0.79 31.88
CA GLU A 29 -41.49 -0.78 32.99
C GLU A 29 -42.52 -1.90 32.85
N LYS A 30 -42.72 -2.63 33.94
CA LYS A 30 -43.83 -3.57 34.13
C LYS A 30 -44.71 -3.07 35.27
N VAL A 31 -46.01 -3.02 35.03
CA VAL A 31 -47.01 -2.56 36.02
C VAL A 31 -47.95 -3.70 36.32
N THR A 32 -48.08 -4.02 37.61
CA THR A 32 -48.93 -5.12 38.11
C THR A 32 -49.94 -4.61 39.12
N VAL A 33 -51.11 -5.24 39.18
CA VAL A 33 -52.10 -5.05 40.24
C VAL A 33 -52.45 -6.42 40.79
N TYR A 34 -52.29 -6.62 42.09
CA TYR A 34 -52.49 -7.92 42.75
C TYR A 34 -51.78 -9.10 42.04
N GLY A 35 -50.59 -8.86 41.48
CA GLY A 35 -49.80 -9.87 40.77
C GLY A 35 -50.15 -10.08 39.30
N LEU A 36 -51.24 -9.48 38.81
CA LEU A 36 -51.62 -9.54 37.39
C LEU A 36 -50.98 -8.39 36.60
N PRO A 37 -50.33 -8.66 35.45
CA PRO A 37 -49.73 -7.61 34.63
C PRO A 37 -50.80 -6.80 33.91
N ILE A 38 -50.80 -5.48 34.15
CA ILE A 38 -51.60 -4.51 33.39
C ILE A 38 -50.76 -3.92 32.26
N VAL A 39 -49.47 -3.70 32.51
CA VAL A 39 -48.48 -3.33 31.50
C VAL A 39 -47.37 -4.36 31.57
N ALA A 40 -47.18 -5.10 30.48
CA ALA A 40 -46.17 -6.15 30.42
C ALA A 40 -44.75 -5.59 30.20
N ALA A 41 -44.61 -4.64 29.26
CA ALA A 41 -43.35 -3.97 28.94
C ALA A 41 -43.65 -2.61 28.28
N ARG A 42 -43.33 -1.52 28.98
CA ARG A 42 -43.41 -0.15 28.45
C ARG A 42 -42.06 0.52 28.56
N LYS A 43 -41.54 1.08 27.47
CA LYS A 43 -40.34 1.92 27.53
C LYS A 43 -40.64 3.19 28.33
N VAL A 44 -39.82 3.48 29.33
CA VAL A 44 -39.93 4.68 30.16
C VAL A 44 -38.57 5.35 30.34
N ASN A 45 -38.58 6.67 30.50
CA ASN A 45 -37.38 7.40 30.85
C ASN A 45 -36.98 7.08 32.30
N TYR A 46 -35.73 6.65 32.48
CA TYR A 46 -35.22 6.20 33.76
C TYR A 46 -34.69 7.32 34.68
N SER A 47 -34.61 8.54 34.14
CA SER A 47 -34.02 9.72 34.81
C SER A 47 -34.65 10.07 36.16
N GLN A 48 -35.94 9.78 36.37
CA GLN A 48 -36.65 10.08 37.62
C GLN A 48 -36.57 8.95 38.65
N ILE A 49 -36.10 7.76 38.23
CA ILE A 49 -36.09 6.55 39.06
C ILE A 49 -34.73 6.38 39.70
N ASP A 50 -33.66 6.43 38.89
CA ASP A 50 -32.29 6.41 39.38
C ASP A 50 -31.42 7.43 38.60
N PRO A 51 -31.39 8.69 39.06
CA PRO A 51 -30.57 9.73 38.43
C PRO A 51 -29.08 9.40 38.42
N ALA A 52 -28.57 8.70 39.45
CA ALA A 52 -27.15 8.39 39.58
C ALA A 52 -26.72 7.35 38.53
N LEU A 53 -27.49 6.28 38.36
CA LEU A 53 -27.26 5.31 37.29
C LEU A 53 -27.42 5.95 35.90
N CYS A 54 -28.40 6.85 35.74
CA CYS A 54 -28.58 7.58 34.48
C CYS A 54 -27.35 8.41 34.11
N ARG A 55 -26.74 9.08 35.09
CA ARG A 55 -25.48 9.81 34.91
C ARG A 55 -24.36 8.88 34.48
N GLU A 56 -24.15 7.80 35.22
CA GLU A 56 -23.07 6.84 34.96
C GLU A 56 -23.15 6.30 33.53
N LEU A 57 -24.33 5.81 33.14
CA LEU A 57 -24.58 5.28 31.80
C LEU A 57 -24.45 6.36 30.72
N PHE A 58 -24.87 7.60 31.01
CA PHE A 58 -24.66 8.72 30.08
C PHE A 58 -23.17 8.98 29.85
N ILE A 59 -22.36 9.08 30.91
CA ILE A 59 -20.92 9.34 30.74
C ILE A 59 -20.26 8.16 30.02
N ARG A 60 -20.51 6.93 30.46
CA ARG A 60 -19.86 5.73 29.91
C ARG A 60 -20.23 5.50 28.44
N HIS A 61 -21.52 5.44 28.11
CA HIS A 61 -21.92 5.13 26.73
C HIS A 61 -21.86 6.36 25.80
N ALA A 62 -22.37 7.50 26.26
CA ALA A 62 -22.48 8.66 25.38
C ALA A 62 -21.13 9.37 25.18
N LEU A 63 -20.38 9.62 26.26
CA LEU A 63 -19.14 10.40 26.21
C LEU A 63 -17.90 9.53 26.02
N VAL A 64 -17.79 8.41 26.72
CA VAL A 64 -16.61 7.52 26.66
C VAL A 64 -16.70 6.55 25.49
N GLU A 65 -17.79 5.82 25.26
CA GLU A 65 -17.89 4.93 24.09
C GLU A 65 -18.21 5.70 22.79
N GLY A 66 -18.62 6.96 22.90
CA GLY A 66 -18.93 7.82 21.77
C GLY A 66 -20.31 7.58 21.15
N ASP A 67 -21.22 6.88 21.84
CA ASP A 67 -22.58 6.63 21.36
C ASP A 67 -23.51 7.83 21.59
N TRP A 68 -23.09 8.99 21.07
CA TRP A 68 -23.82 10.24 21.21
C TRP A 68 -23.81 11.05 19.92
N GLN A 69 -25.01 11.40 19.46
CA GLN A 69 -25.16 12.27 18.31
C GLN A 69 -25.28 13.71 18.76
N THR A 70 -24.16 14.45 18.70
CA THR A 70 -24.10 15.85 19.09
C THR A 70 -23.33 16.71 18.08
N ARG A 71 -23.50 18.03 18.21
CA ARG A 71 -22.77 19.05 17.43
C ARG A 71 -21.70 19.77 18.24
N HIS A 72 -21.45 19.35 19.48
CA HIS A 72 -20.43 19.99 20.33
C HIS A 72 -19.03 19.82 19.74
N ALA A 73 -18.28 20.92 19.70
CA ALA A 73 -16.94 20.95 19.11
C ALA A 73 -15.96 20.05 19.87
N PHE A 74 -15.89 20.20 21.20
CA PHE A 74 -15.01 19.41 22.07
C PHE A 74 -15.17 17.91 21.84
N PHE A 75 -16.40 17.43 21.67
CA PHE A 75 -16.68 15.99 21.53
C PHE A 75 -16.07 15.43 20.24
N ARG A 76 -16.19 16.17 19.12
CA ARG A 76 -15.55 15.78 17.86
C ARG A 76 -14.03 15.81 17.95
N GLU A 77 -13.49 16.80 18.64
CA GLU A 77 -12.05 16.95 18.86
C GLU A 77 -11.48 15.83 19.74
N ASN A 78 -12.19 15.48 20.81
CA ASN A 78 -11.86 14.37 21.70
C ASN A 78 -11.91 13.02 20.98
N LEU A 79 -12.97 12.75 20.21
CA LEU A 79 -13.06 11.52 19.40
C LEU A 79 -11.93 11.44 18.37
N LYS A 80 -11.60 12.56 17.72
CA LYS A 80 -10.47 12.63 16.80
C LYS A 80 -9.15 12.35 17.53
N LEU A 81 -8.92 12.93 18.70
CA LEU A 81 -7.70 12.74 19.46
C LEU A 81 -7.55 11.29 19.95
N ARG A 82 -8.65 10.66 20.39
CA ARG A 82 -8.67 9.24 20.74
C ARG A 82 -8.33 8.35 19.55
N ALA A 83 -8.96 8.59 18.39
CA ALA A 83 -8.63 7.87 17.17
C ALA A 83 -7.15 8.07 16.76
N GLU A 84 -6.58 9.25 16.96
CA GLU A 84 -5.14 9.49 16.74
C GLU A 84 -4.25 8.69 17.70
N VAL A 85 -4.66 8.49 18.96
CA VAL A 85 -3.91 7.68 19.95
C VAL A 85 -4.07 6.18 19.68
N GLU A 86 -5.27 5.71 19.32
CA GLU A 86 -5.50 4.33 18.86
C GLU A 86 -4.66 4.00 17.61
N GLU A 87 -4.57 4.95 16.66
CA GLU A 87 -3.71 4.78 15.49
C GLU A 87 -2.22 4.68 15.90
N LEU A 88 -1.80 5.38 16.96
CA LEU A 88 -0.46 5.24 17.53
C LEU A 88 -0.23 3.88 18.19
N GLU A 89 -1.25 3.27 18.81
CA GLU A 89 -1.16 1.89 19.33
C GLU A 89 -0.92 0.88 18.23
N HIS A 90 -1.66 0.98 17.13
CA HIS A 90 -1.46 0.13 15.96
C HIS A 90 -0.07 0.34 15.34
N LYS A 91 0.37 1.60 15.22
CA LYS A 91 1.70 1.96 14.68
C LYS A 91 2.84 1.41 15.53
N SER A 92 2.77 1.62 16.84
CA SER A 92 3.83 1.24 17.80
C SER A 92 3.72 -0.19 18.31
N ARG A 93 2.66 -0.93 17.94
CA ARG A 93 2.38 -2.31 18.36
C ARG A 93 2.28 -2.45 19.88
N ARG A 94 1.73 -1.43 20.54
CA ARG A 94 1.55 -1.33 22.00
C ARG A 94 0.08 -1.05 22.29
N ARG A 95 -0.63 -2.02 22.90
CA ARG A 95 -2.05 -1.91 23.33
C ARG A 95 -2.22 -1.22 24.70
N ASP A 96 -1.13 -0.69 25.24
CA ASP A 96 -1.05 -0.08 26.56
C ASP A 96 -0.75 1.42 26.47
N ILE A 97 -1.03 2.08 25.34
CA ILE A 97 -0.81 3.52 25.21
C ILE A 97 -2.07 4.27 25.59
N LEU A 98 -3.23 3.88 25.07
CA LEU A 98 -4.48 4.54 25.39
C LEU A 98 -4.88 4.23 26.83
N VAL A 99 -5.26 5.27 27.58
CA VAL A 99 -5.87 5.10 28.90
C VAL A 99 -7.18 4.32 28.79
N ASP A 100 -7.52 3.55 29.83
CA ASP A 100 -8.76 2.77 29.83
C ASP A 100 -10.00 3.66 29.94
N ASP A 101 -11.15 3.07 29.61
CA ASP A 101 -12.45 3.75 29.63
C ASP A 101 -12.83 4.27 31.03
N ASP A 102 -12.34 3.63 32.10
CA ASP A 102 -12.58 4.08 33.48
C ASP A 102 -11.82 5.38 33.78
N THR A 103 -10.58 5.52 33.30
CA THR A 103 -9.83 6.77 33.37
C THR A 103 -10.53 7.92 32.63
N LEU A 104 -11.08 7.63 31.43
CA LEU A 104 -11.86 8.61 30.67
C LEU A 104 -13.19 8.96 31.37
N PHE A 105 -13.82 7.97 32.01
CA PHE A 105 -15.02 8.17 32.82
C PHE A 105 -14.72 9.12 33.97
N GLU A 106 -13.66 8.88 34.75
CA GLU A 106 -13.26 9.75 35.86
C GLU A 106 -12.97 11.18 35.41
N PHE A 107 -12.31 11.36 34.26
CA PHE A 107 -12.07 12.68 33.68
C PHE A 107 -13.36 13.48 33.50
N TYR A 108 -14.39 12.85 32.93
CA TYR A 108 -15.69 13.47 32.70
C TYR A 108 -16.49 13.63 33.99
N ASP A 109 -16.50 12.61 34.86
CA ASP A 109 -17.29 12.62 36.10
C ASP A 109 -16.84 13.73 37.06
N GLN A 110 -15.53 13.97 37.17
CA GLN A 110 -14.98 15.05 37.99
C GLN A 110 -15.35 16.46 37.50
N ARG A 111 -15.68 16.62 36.21
CA ARG A 111 -15.86 17.94 35.56
C ARG A 111 -17.32 18.26 35.26
N ILE A 112 -18.12 17.26 34.97
CA ILE A 112 -19.53 17.44 34.61
C ILE A 112 -20.36 17.57 35.89
N SER A 113 -21.27 18.54 35.95
CA SER A 113 -22.17 18.68 37.12
C SER A 113 -22.99 17.41 37.36
N HIS A 114 -23.20 17.04 38.62
CA HIS A 114 -23.95 15.85 39.04
C HIS A 114 -25.40 15.81 38.52
N ASP A 115 -25.99 16.96 38.23
CA ASP A 115 -27.36 17.07 37.68
C ASP A 115 -27.46 16.65 36.20
N VAL A 116 -26.33 16.43 35.53
CA VAL A 116 -26.27 16.04 34.13
C VAL A 116 -26.45 14.54 34.00
N ILE A 117 -27.69 14.13 33.74
CA ILE A 117 -28.11 12.72 33.63
C ILE A 117 -28.65 12.34 32.24
N SER A 118 -28.66 13.29 31.30
CA SER A 118 -29.13 13.09 29.92
C SER A 118 -28.48 14.10 28.97
N ALA A 119 -28.58 13.86 27.66
CA ALA A 119 -28.08 14.78 26.64
C ALA A 119 -28.68 16.19 26.77
N ARG A 120 -29.98 16.30 27.10
CA ARG A 120 -30.64 17.61 27.27
C ARG A 120 -30.13 18.37 28.50
N HIS A 121 -29.88 17.64 29.59
CA HIS A 121 -29.27 18.24 30.78
C HIS A 121 -27.85 18.70 30.47
N PHE A 122 -27.09 17.89 29.72
CA PHE A 122 -25.75 18.26 29.28
C PHE A 122 -25.77 19.52 28.42
N ASP A 123 -26.62 19.61 27.40
CA ASP A 123 -26.70 20.77 26.52
C ASP A 123 -26.98 22.07 27.28
N SER A 124 -27.88 21.98 28.27
CA SER A 124 -28.24 23.12 29.12
C SER A 124 -27.10 23.56 30.03
N TRP A 125 -26.38 22.60 30.61
CA TRP A 125 -25.21 22.83 31.45
C TRP A 125 -24.02 23.38 30.63
N TRP A 126 -23.70 22.75 29.51
CA TRP A 126 -22.61 23.11 28.62
C TRP A 126 -22.79 24.52 28.03
N LYS A 127 -24.02 24.91 27.68
CA LYS A 127 -24.32 26.27 27.17
C LYS A 127 -23.91 27.39 28.15
N LYS A 128 -23.91 27.11 29.45
CA LYS A 128 -23.48 28.05 30.49
C LYS A 128 -21.96 27.98 30.67
N ILE A 129 -21.44 26.78 30.97
CA ILE A 129 -20.05 26.57 31.34
C ILE A 129 -19.07 26.83 30.18
N SER A 130 -19.41 26.48 28.94
CA SER A 130 -18.54 26.70 27.78
C SER A 130 -18.22 28.17 27.50
N ARG A 131 -18.99 29.12 28.06
CA ARG A 131 -18.69 30.56 27.96
C ARG A 131 -17.59 30.99 28.93
N GLU A 132 -17.47 30.30 30.05
CA GLU A 132 -16.49 30.59 31.10
C GLU A 132 -15.21 29.77 30.88
N THR A 133 -15.38 28.47 30.61
CA THR A 133 -14.29 27.51 30.38
C THR A 133 -14.62 26.64 29.16
N PRO A 134 -14.32 27.11 27.94
CA PRO A 134 -14.64 26.39 26.70
C PRO A 134 -13.91 25.05 26.57
N ASP A 135 -12.70 24.97 27.12
CA ASP A 135 -11.82 23.79 27.00
C ASP A 135 -11.97 22.81 28.17
N LEU A 136 -12.96 23.00 29.06
CA LEU A 136 -13.11 22.22 30.30
C LEU A 136 -13.08 20.70 30.03
N LEU A 137 -13.69 20.28 28.93
CA LEU A 137 -13.84 18.87 28.56
C LEU A 137 -12.90 18.44 27.43
N ASN A 138 -11.99 19.31 26.98
CA ASN A 138 -11.06 18.97 25.91
C ASN A 138 -9.97 18.04 26.47
N PHE A 139 -9.68 16.96 25.75
CA PHE A 139 -8.53 16.12 26.08
C PHE A 139 -7.23 16.80 25.69
N GLU A 140 -6.24 16.72 26.57
CA GLU A 140 -4.84 16.88 26.17
C GLU A 140 -4.28 15.54 25.75
N LYS A 141 -3.40 15.53 24.74
CA LYS A 141 -2.84 14.29 24.20
C LYS A 141 -2.08 13.48 25.25
N SER A 142 -1.39 14.15 26.18
CA SER A 142 -0.70 13.54 27.31
C SER A 142 -1.64 12.79 28.24
N MET A 143 -2.87 13.26 28.44
CA MET A 143 -3.87 12.61 29.30
C MET A 143 -4.40 11.31 28.72
N LEU A 144 -4.36 11.15 27.40
CA LEU A 144 -4.78 9.92 26.73
C LEU A 144 -3.70 8.85 26.69
N ILE A 145 -2.45 9.21 27.00
CA ILE A 145 -1.28 8.35 26.86
C ILE A 145 -0.82 7.89 28.25
N LYS A 146 -0.71 6.58 28.47
CA LYS A 146 -0.13 6.04 29.70
C LYS A 146 1.35 6.46 29.86
N GLU A 147 1.73 6.77 31.09
CA GLU A 147 3.10 7.19 31.43
C GLU A 147 4.15 6.18 30.90
N GLY A 148 5.14 6.68 30.14
CA GLY A 148 6.18 5.85 29.51
C GLY A 148 5.98 5.52 28.02
N ALA A 149 4.87 5.94 27.40
CA ALA A 149 4.66 5.86 25.95
C ALA A 149 4.94 7.19 25.20
N GLU A 150 5.36 8.24 25.90
CA GLU A 150 5.52 9.61 25.37
C GLU A 150 6.61 9.79 24.29
N LYS A 151 7.52 8.81 24.10
CA LYS A 151 8.65 8.93 23.16
C LYS A 151 8.31 8.63 21.69
N ILE A 152 7.03 8.38 21.36
CA ILE A 152 6.62 7.97 20.02
C ILE A 152 6.34 9.21 19.15
N SER A 153 7.24 9.54 18.23
CA SER A 153 7.03 10.66 17.30
C SER A 153 6.17 10.24 16.10
N LYS A 154 5.33 11.16 15.59
CA LYS A 154 4.63 10.96 14.30
C LYS A 154 5.61 10.77 13.14
N LEU A 155 6.85 11.27 13.26
CA LEU A 155 7.91 11.09 12.27
C LEU A 155 8.44 9.66 12.22
N ASP A 156 8.33 8.92 13.32
CA ASP A 156 8.79 7.53 13.40
C ASP A 156 7.85 6.58 12.64
N TYR A 157 6.58 6.97 12.51
CA TYR A 157 5.51 6.20 11.90
C TYR A 157 4.79 7.00 10.80
N PRO A 158 5.46 7.24 9.66
CA PRO A 158 4.94 8.12 8.61
C PRO A 158 3.69 7.52 7.94
N ASN A 159 2.79 8.37 7.44
CA ASN A 159 1.62 7.91 6.68
C ASN A 159 1.96 7.56 5.23
N PHE A 160 3.14 7.98 4.74
CA PHE A 160 3.56 7.79 3.36
C PHE A 160 5.03 7.40 3.30
N TRP A 161 5.34 6.49 2.38
CA TRP A 161 6.68 6.19 1.93
C TRP A 161 6.99 6.99 0.67
N HIS A 162 8.19 7.56 0.60
CA HIS A 162 8.64 8.36 -0.53
C HIS A 162 9.83 7.68 -1.20
N GLN A 163 9.72 7.46 -2.51
CA GLN A 163 10.81 6.90 -3.34
C GLN A 163 10.87 7.69 -4.65
N GLY A 164 11.90 8.54 -4.80
CA GLY A 164 11.97 9.48 -5.92
C GLY A 164 10.73 10.38 -5.98
N ASN A 165 9.98 10.29 -7.08
CA ASN A 165 8.73 11.01 -7.30
C ASN A 165 7.47 10.27 -6.79
N LEU A 166 7.61 9.04 -6.28
CA LEU A 166 6.50 8.23 -5.81
C LEU A 166 6.15 8.56 -4.35
N LYS A 167 4.85 8.64 -4.07
CA LYS A 167 4.28 8.81 -2.73
C LYS A 167 3.31 7.66 -2.48
N LEU A 168 3.75 6.66 -1.73
CA LEU A 168 3.01 5.43 -1.46
C LEU A 168 2.39 5.48 -0.06
N ARG A 169 1.13 5.11 0.09
CA ARG A 169 0.45 5.16 1.39
C ARG A 169 0.91 3.99 2.26
N LEU A 170 1.11 4.25 3.55
CA LEU A 170 1.38 3.23 4.56
C LEU A 170 0.11 2.95 5.38
N SER A 171 -0.08 1.69 5.78
CA SER A 171 -1.00 1.32 6.85
C SER A 171 -0.29 0.43 7.86
N TYR A 172 -0.76 0.50 9.10
CA TYR A 172 -0.17 -0.18 10.24
C TYR A 172 -1.23 -1.09 10.85
N GLN A 173 -0.86 -2.34 11.10
CA GLN A 173 -1.74 -3.30 11.76
C GLN A 173 -0.98 -3.99 12.89
N PHE A 174 -1.65 -4.13 14.03
CA PHE A 174 -1.14 -4.87 15.17
C PHE A 174 -2.08 -6.03 15.51
N GLU A 175 -1.97 -7.08 14.71
CA GLU A 175 -2.73 -8.31 14.84
C GLU A 175 -1.77 -9.49 14.72
N PRO A 176 -1.11 -9.88 15.83
CA PRO A 176 -0.20 -11.01 15.82
C PRO A 176 -0.85 -12.26 15.21
N GLY A 177 -0.20 -12.83 14.17
CA GLY A 177 -0.70 -14.00 13.46
C GLY A 177 -1.53 -13.73 12.20
N ALA A 178 -1.86 -12.46 11.90
CA ALA A 178 -2.45 -12.09 10.62
C ALA A 178 -1.38 -11.89 9.53
N ASP A 179 -1.71 -12.18 8.27
CA ASP A 179 -0.76 -12.04 7.15
C ASP A 179 -0.29 -10.59 6.92
N ALA A 180 -1.17 -9.62 7.23
CA ALA A 180 -0.92 -8.18 7.05
C ALA A 180 -0.35 -7.49 8.32
N ASP A 181 0.03 -8.27 9.34
CA ASP A 181 0.59 -7.74 10.57
C ASP A 181 1.89 -6.95 10.31
N GLY A 182 2.04 -5.79 10.95
CA GLY A 182 3.16 -4.87 10.72
C GLY A 182 2.81 -3.73 9.75
N VAL A 183 3.74 -3.44 8.83
CA VAL A 183 3.66 -2.27 7.94
C VAL A 183 3.31 -2.72 6.53
N THR A 184 2.23 -2.17 5.98
CA THR A 184 1.81 -2.42 4.60
C THR A 184 1.98 -1.18 3.73
N VAL A 185 2.69 -1.32 2.61
CA VAL A 185 2.81 -0.31 1.55
C VAL A 185 1.75 -0.55 0.50
N HIS A 186 0.92 0.46 0.22
CA HIS A 186 -0.13 0.40 -0.80
C HIS A 186 0.41 0.93 -2.13
N ILE A 187 0.47 0.04 -3.12
CA ILE A 187 1.02 0.32 -4.45
C ILE A 187 -0.14 0.29 -5.46
N PRO A 188 -0.48 1.43 -6.10
CA PRO A 188 -1.41 1.42 -7.24
C PRO A 188 -0.86 0.53 -8.37
N LEU A 189 -1.72 -0.31 -8.96
CA LEU A 189 -1.34 -1.23 -10.04
C LEU A 189 -0.51 -0.57 -11.18
N PRO A 190 -0.84 0.64 -11.68
CA PRO A 190 -0.06 1.30 -12.74
C PRO A 190 1.37 1.70 -12.33
N LEU A 191 1.66 1.75 -11.03
CA LEU A 191 2.98 2.12 -10.50
C LEU A 191 3.81 0.90 -10.12
N LEU A 192 3.25 -0.31 -10.19
CA LEU A 192 3.87 -1.52 -9.66
C LEU A 192 5.29 -1.73 -10.19
N ASN A 193 5.49 -1.59 -11.51
CA ASN A 193 6.79 -1.78 -12.14
C ASN A 193 7.75 -0.58 -11.99
N GLN A 194 7.24 0.57 -11.53
CA GLN A 194 8.05 1.77 -11.24
C GLN A 194 8.58 1.80 -9.80
N VAL A 195 8.05 0.95 -8.90
CA VAL A 195 8.54 0.84 -7.52
C VAL A 195 9.77 -0.05 -7.48
N ASP A 196 10.83 0.43 -6.84
CA ASP A 196 12.04 -0.34 -6.54
C ASP A 196 11.92 -0.97 -5.14
N GLU A 197 12.36 -2.22 -4.99
CA GLU A 197 12.31 -2.91 -3.70
C GLU A 197 13.39 -2.38 -2.72
N SER A 198 14.45 -1.79 -3.27
CA SER A 198 15.56 -1.21 -2.51
C SER A 198 15.07 -0.13 -1.56
N GLY A 199 15.56 -0.21 -0.31
CA GLY A 199 15.21 0.72 0.75
C GLY A 199 14.04 0.27 1.64
N PHE A 200 13.11 -0.56 1.16
CA PHE A 200 12.01 -1.07 2.01
C PHE A 200 12.52 -2.00 3.12
N GLU A 201 13.63 -2.69 2.88
CA GLU A 201 14.39 -3.46 3.88
C GLU A 201 14.80 -2.63 5.09
N TRP A 202 14.98 -1.31 4.97
CA TRP A 202 15.28 -0.44 6.11
C TRP A 202 14.09 -0.24 7.04
N GLN A 203 12.88 -0.59 6.60
CA GLN A 203 11.65 -0.34 7.32
C GLN A 203 11.44 1.15 7.68
N ILE A 204 10.30 1.47 8.27
CA ILE A 204 10.03 2.79 8.85
C ILE A 204 10.93 3.08 10.07
N PRO A 205 11.20 4.36 10.39
CA PRO A 205 12.12 4.71 11.47
C PRO A 205 11.76 4.10 12.83
N GLY A 206 10.46 4.03 13.17
CA GLY A 206 9.97 3.49 14.44
C GLY A 206 10.23 2.00 14.67
N LEU A 207 10.46 1.22 13.62
CA LEU A 207 10.72 -0.22 13.72
C LEU A 207 12.17 -0.61 13.39
N ARG A 208 13.00 0.34 12.93
CA ARG A 208 14.41 0.09 12.56
C ARG A 208 15.22 -0.53 13.68
N ARG A 209 15.07 -0.01 14.90
CA ARG A 209 15.81 -0.53 16.06
C ARG A 209 15.45 -1.99 16.34
N GLU A 210 14.16 -2.33 16.30
CA GLU A 210 13.72 -3.70 16.51
C GLU A 210 14.20 -4.63 15.38
N LEU A 211 14.11 -4.17 14.13
CA LEU A 211 14.61 -4.89 12.96
C LEU A 211 16.11 -5.19 13.06
N VAL A 212 16.94 -4.19 13.36
CA VAL A 212 18.39 -4.39 13.49
C VAL A 212 18.72 -5.34 14.64
N ILE A 213 18.02 -5.25 15.77
CA ILE A 213 18.19 -6.20 16.88
C ILE A 213 17.81 -7.62 16.43
N ALA A 214 16.70 -7.77 15.71
CA ALA A 214 16.25 -9.07 15.20
C ALA A 214 17.27 -9.67 14.23
N LEU A 215 17.81 -8.86 13.32
CA LEU A 215 18.88 -9.27 12.40
C LEU A 215 20.15 -9.70 13.15
N ILE A 216 20.63 -8.91 14.13
CA ILE A 216 21.79 -9.31 14.93
C ILE A 216 21.52 -10.64 15.67
N LYS A 217 20.28 -10.84 16.13
CA LYS A 217 19.88 -12.08 16.80
C LYS A 217 19.78 -13.27 15.84
N SER A 218 19.47 -13.06 14.56
CA SER A 218 19.39 -14.12 13.56
C SER A 218 20.75 -14.67 13.15
N LEU A 219 21.83 -13.92 13.38
CA LEU A 219 23.19 -14.38 13.11
C LEU A 219 23.55 -15.69 13.84
N PRO A 220 24.37 -16.56 13.22
CA PRO A 220 24.92 -17.76 13.85
C PRO A 220 25.60 -17.45 15.18
N LYS A 221 25.50 -18.38 16.14
CA LYS A 221 26.06 -18.24 17.49
C LYS A 221 27.55 -17.79 17.52
N PRO A 222 28.46 -18.30 16.67
CA PRO A 222 29.87 -17.88 16.66
C PRO A 222 30.09 -16.43 16.26
N VAL A 223 29.22 -15.87 15.42
CA VAL A 223 29.26 -14.49 14.92
C VAL A 223 28.52 -13.57 15.89
N ARG A 224 27.31 -13.96 16.30
CA ARG A 224 26.42 -13.20 17.20
C ARG A 224 27.06 -12.83 18.54
N ARG A 225 27.94 -13.67 19.09
CA ARG A 225 28.63 -13.39 20.37
C ARG A 225 29.47 -12.11 20.37
N ASN A 226 29.89 -11.64 19.18
CA ASN A 226 30.64 -10.39 19.03
C ASN A 226 29.75 -9.15 19.16
N PHE A 227 28.43 -9.32 19.11
CA PHE A 227 27.44 -8.23 19.11
C PHE A 227 26.53 -8.28 20.33
N VAL A 228 27.06 -8.71 21.48
CA VAL A 228 26.32 -8.75 22.75
C VAL A 228 26.73 -7.57 23.63
N PRO A 229 25.78 -6.77 24.17
CA PRO A 229 24.32 -6.85 23.99
C PRO A 229 23.83 -6.31 22.63
N ALA A 230 22.99 -7.06 21.92
CA ALA A 230 22.47 -6.68 20.60
C ALA A 230 21.80 -5.28 20.55
N PRO A 231 21.02 -4.85 21.57
CA PRO A 231 20.45 -3.50 21.59
C PRO A 231 21.49 -2.38 21.52
N ASN A 232 22.63 -2.54 22.19
CA ASN A 232 23.68 -1.52 22.22
C ASN A 232 24.32 -1.36 20.84
N TYR A 233 24.56 -2.47 20.14
CA TYR A 233 25.09 -2.45 18.77
C TYR A 233 24.09 -1.89 17.77
N ALA A 234 22.80 -2.20 17.93
CA ALA A 234 21.75 -1.62 17.10
C ALA A 234 21.66 -0.10 17.26
N GLU A 235 21.74 0.41 18.49
CA GLU A 235 21.76 1.85 18.78
C GLU A 235 23.02 2.53 18.23
N ALA A 236 24.19 1.91 18.43
CA ALA A 236 25.45 2.41 17.89
C ALA A 236 25.44 2.45 16.35
N PHE A 237 24.82 1.46 15.70
CA PHE A 237 24.61 1.40 14.26
C PHE A 237 23.72 2.55 13.80
N LEU A 238 22.52 2.67 14.37
CA LEU A 238 21.55 3.71 13.98
C LEU A 238 22.08 5.13 14.23
N GLY A 239 22.93 5.33 15.23
CA GLY A 239 23.58 6.62 15.49
C GLY A 239 24.70 7.00 14.52
N ARG A 240 25.16 6.08 13.65
CA ARG A 240 26.26 6.31 12.70
C ARG A 240 25.83 6.32 11.25
N VAL A 241 24.72 5.65 10.92
CA VAL A 241 24.29 5.50 9.52
C VAL A 241 23.38 6.64 9.10
N MET A 242 23.46 6.98 7.82
CA MET A 242 22.40 7.70 7.12
C MET A 242 21.53 6.64 6.44
N PRO A 243 20.27 6.43 6.88
CA PRO A 243 19.38 5.44 6.28
C PRO A 243 19.19 5.69 4.78
N LEU A 244 18.99 4.61 4.01
CA LEU A 244 18.73 4.64 2.56
C LEU A 244 19.92 5.06 1.66
N GLU A 245 21.10 5.41 2.20
CA GLU A 245 22.29 5.64 1.38
C GLU A 245 22.88 4.36 0.79
N LEU A 246 22.77 3.26 1.54
CA LEU A 246 23.19 1.93 1.14
C LEU A 246 22.08 0.92 1.45
N PRO A 247 22.08 -0.24 0.78
CA PRO A 247 21.28 -1.37 1.23
C PRO A 247 21.53 -1.68 2.72
N LEU A 248 20.50 -2.13 3.45
CA LEU A 248 20.54 -2.28 4.91
C LEU A 248 21.66 -3.22 5.35
N LEU A 249 21.77 -4.37 4.70
CA LEU A 249 22.81 -5.35 5.04
C LEU A 249 24.21 -4.83 4.71
N ASP A 250 24.39 -4.11 3.59
CA ASP A 250 25.67 -3.48 3.24
C ASP A 250 26.09 -2.46 4.30
N ALA A 251 25.15 -1.66 4.78
CA ALA A 251 25.38 -0.72 5.87
C ALA A 251 25.73 -1.45 7.18
N LEU A 252 24.98 -2.50 7.52
CA LEU A 252 25.21 -3.29 8.74
C LEU A 252 26.59 -3.95 8.72
N GLU A 253 26.95 -4.64 7.66
CA GLU A 253 28.25 -5.31 7.50
C GLU A 253 29.39 -4.29 7.61
N ARG A 254 29.25 -3.13 6.95
CA ARG A 254 30.25 -2.06 7.00
C ARG A 254 30.44 -1.51 8.41
N GLU A 255 29.35 -1.16 9.09
CA GLU A 255 29.43 -0.48 10.38
C GLU A 255 29.72 -1.44 11.54
N LEU A 256 29.18 -2.67 11.52
CA LEU A 256 29.51 -3.68 12.53
C LEU A 256 30.99 -4.09 12.48
N ARG A 257 31.56 -4.18 11.27
CA ARG A 257 33.01 -4.39 11.09
C ARG A 257 33.82 -3.22 11.62
N ARG A 258 33.38 -1.98 11.42
CA ARG A 258 34.06 -0.79 11.99
C ARG A 258 34.01 -0.76 13.52
N MET A 259 32.94 -1.27 14.12
CA MET A 259 32.79 -1.31 15.59
C MET A 259 33.60 -2.42 16.24
N THR A 260 33.68 -3.60 15.62
CA THR A 260 34.20 -4.82 16.27
C THR A 260 35.44 -5.41 15.60
N GLY A 261 35.75 -5.01 14.37
CA GLY A 261 36.78 -5.64 13.52
C GLY A 261 36.34 -6.95 12.85
N VAL A 262 35.16 -7.48 13.19
CA VAL A 262 34.64 -8.75 12.66
C VAL A 262 33.89 -8.52 11.36
N THR A 263 34.23 -9.30 10.32
CA THR A 263 33.44 -9.37 9.09
C THR A 263 32.29 -10.35 9.29
N VAL A 264 31.09 -9.95 8.85
CA VAL A 264 29.90 -10.82 8.81
C VAL A 264 29.63 -11.11 7.34
N ASP A 265 29.50 -12.39 6.99
CA ASP A 265 29.24 -12.81 5.61
C ASP A 265 27.75 -12.64 5.28
N ARG A 266 27.42 -12.44 4.00
CA ARG A 266 26.04 -12.12 3.57
C ARG A 266 25.08 -13.26 3.91
N GLU A 267 25.56 -14.49 3.82
CA GLU A 267 24.81 -15.73 4.05
C GLU A 267 24.49 -15.97 5.53
N ASP A 268 25.19 -15.31 6.46
CA ASP A 268 24.94 -15.43 7.90
C ASP A 268 23.66 -14.68 8.34
N TRP A 269 23.11 -13.80 7.50
CA TRP A 269 21.88 -13.07 7.80
C TRP A 269 20.63 -13.93 7.51
N HIS A 270 20.16 -14.64 8.53
CA HIS A 270 18.97 -15.50 8.45
C HIS A 270 17.66 -14.69 8.55
N TRP A 271 17.16 -14.18 7.41
CA TRP A 271 15.93 -13.40 7.34
C TRP A 271 14.66 -14.18 7.69
N ASP A 272 14.67 -15.50 7.54
CA ASP A 272 13.61 -16.41 7.96
C ASP A 272 13.38 -16.40 9.48
N GLN A 273 14.40 -16.06 10.27
CA GLN A 273 14.29 -15.92 11.73
C GLN A 273 13.83 -14.52 12.18
N VAL A 274 13.78 -13.55 11.27
CA VAL A 274 13.28 -12.21 11.57
C VAL A 274 11.75 -12.25 11.62
N PRO A 275 11.11 -11.76 12.71
CA PRO A 275 9.66 -11.69 12.81
C PRO A 275 8.99 -11.06 11.59
N GLU A 276 7.91 -11.68 11.12
CA GLU A 276 7.23 -11.26 9.88
C GLU A 276 6.73 -9.80 9.93
N HIS A 277 6.34 -9.30 11.10
CA HIS A 277 5.87 -7.92 11.26
C HIS A 277 6.96 -6.85 11.10
N LEU A 278 8.24 -7.24 11.07
CA LEU A 278 9.36 -6.34 10.80
C LEU A 278 9.70 -6.25 9.31
N LYS A 279 9.13 -7.15 8.50
CA LYS A 279 9.24 -7.13 7.04
C LYS A 279 8.09 -6.30 6.46
N ILE A 280 8.36 -5.51 5.43
CA ILE A 280 7.30 -4.75 4.75
C ILE A 280 6.42 -5.69 3.95
N THR A 281 5.10 -5.50 4.07
CA THR A 281 4.11 -6.13 3.21
C THR A 281 3.74 -5.17 2.08
N PHE A 282 3.72 -5.66 0.85
CA PHE A 282 3.28 -4.89 -0.32
C PHE A 282 1.85 -5.29 -0.66
N ARG A 283 0.96 -4.31 -0.79
CA ARG A 283 -0.42 -4.50 -1.23
C ARG A 283 -0.65 -3.75 -2.53
N VAL A 284 -0.93 -4.49 -3.59
CA VAL A 284 -1.28 -3.89 -4.88
C VAL A 284 -2.78 -3.63 -4.92
N VAL A 285 -3.14 -2.40 -5.29
CA VAL A 285 -4.52 -1.92 -5.30
C VAL A 285 -4.94 -1.42 -6.68
N ASP A 286 -6.23 -1.53 -6.97
CA ASP A 286 -6.85 -0.92 -8.15
C ASP A 286 -7.10 0.59 -7.96
N ASP A 287 -7.75 1.20 -8.95
CA ASP A 287 -8.14 2.61 -8.96
C ASP A 287 -9.17 2.98 -7.89
N LYS A 288 -9.88 1.99 -7.32
CA LYS A 288 -10.85 2.14 -6.23
C LYS A 288 -10.26 1.80 -4.86
N ASN A 289 -8.93 1.65 -4.77
CA ASN A 289 -8.21 1.18 -3.57
C ASN A 289 -8.61 -0.24 -3.11
N LYS A 290 -9.21 -1.05 -3.98
CA LYS A 290 -9.50 -2.45 -3.66
C LYS A 290 -8.23 -3.28 -3.82
N LYS A 291 -7.98 -4.15 -2.85
CA LYS A 291 -6.86 -5.10 -2.88
C LYS A 291 -6.99 -6.05 -4.08
N LEU A 292 -5.96 -6.09 -4.91
CA LEU A 292 -5.80 -7.07 -5.98
C LEU A 292 -4.97 -8.27 -5.51
N GLN A 293 -3.80 -8.00 -4.94
CA GLN A 293 -2.89 -8.99 -4.40
C GLN A 293 -2.02 -8.37 -3.31
N GLU A 294 -1.47 -9.20 -2.45
CA GLU A 294 -0.64 -8.79 -1.32
C GLU A 294 0.41 -9.86 -1.05
N GLY A 295 1.61 -9.43 -0.65
CA GLY A 295 2.74 -10.32 -0.38
C GLY A 295 3.96 -9.56 0.09
N ARG A 296 5.02 -10.28 0.48
CA ARG A 296 6.28 -9.69 0.98
C ARG A 296 7.37 -9.58 -0.08
N SER A 297 7.18 -10.21 -1.24
CA SER A 297 8.08 -10.13 -2.39
C SER A 297 7.47 -9.25 -3.47
N LEU A 298 8.11 -8.09 -3.73
CA LEU A 298 7.64 -7.21 -4.79
C LEU A 298 7.81 -7.88 -6.17
N GLY A 299 8.89 -8.66 -6.36
CA GLY A 299 9.12 -9.43 -7.59
C GLY A 299 8.02 -10.44 -7.91
N GLU A 300 7.54 -11.18 -6.90
CA GLU A 300 6.43 -12.12 -7.09
C GLU A 300 5.13 -11.40 -7.47
N LEU A 301 4.86 -10.24 -6.85
CA LEU A 301 3.69 -9.42 -7.18
C LEU A 301 3.76 -8.85 -8.60
N LYS A 302 4.94 -8.37 -9.02
CA LYS A 302 5.19 -7.91 -10.40
C LYS A 302 4.91 -9.02 -11.41
N ASN A 303 5.43 -10.22 -11.17
CA ASN A 303 5.24 -11.38 -12.04
C ASN A 303 3.76 -11.81 -12.11
N ALA A 304 3.08 -11.90 -10.96
CA ALA A 304 1.70 -12.34 -10.89
C ALA A 304 0.72 -11.36 -11.54
N LEU A 305 1.02 -10.06 -11.52
CA LEU A 305 0.13 -9.01 -12.01
C LEU A 305 0.53 -8.43 -13.37
N LYS A 306 1.58 -8.95 -14.02
CA LYS A 306 2.10 -8.44 -15.30
C LYS A 306 1.01 -8.20 -16.36
N GLY A 307 0.13 -9.19 -16.58
CA GLY A 307 -0.97 -9.05 -17.54
C GLY A 307 -1.95 -7.92 -17.20
N LYS A 308 -2.30 -7.77 -15.91
CA LYS A 308 -3.22 -6.72 -15.46
C LYS A 308 -2.60 -5.32 -15.54
N VAL A 309 -1.29 -5.20 -15.32
CA VAL A 309 -0.58 -3.92 -15.49
C VAL A 309 -0.65 -3.50 -16.96
N GLN A 310 -0.38 -4.43 -17.89
CA GLN A 310 -0.45 -4.16 -19.33
C GLN A 310 -1.87 -3.74 -19.76
N GLU A 311 -2.90 -4.46 -19.36
CA GLU A 311 -4.31 -4.08 -19.62
C GLU A 311 -4.63 -2.67 -19.09
N THR A 312 -4.13 -2.34 -17.89
CA THR A 312 -4.38 -1.04 -17.25
C THR A 312 -3.63 0.09 -17.96
N LEU A 313 -2.43 -0.16 -18.48
CA LEU A 313 -1.68 0.82 -19.26
C LEU A 313 -2.38 1.14 -20.58
N SER A 314 -2.82 0.11 -21.31
CA SER A 314 -3.55 0.26 -22.57
C SER A 314 -4.87 1.02 -22.37
N ALA A 315 -5.60 0.75 -21.28
CA ALA A 315 -6.86 1.46 -20.97
C ALA A 315 -6.68 2.93 -20.56
N VAL A 316 -5.45 3.33 -20.23
CA VAL A 316 -5.12 4.68 -19.72
C VAL A 316 -4.48 5.55 -20.80
N ALA A 317 -3.89 4.93 -21.82
CA ALA A 317 -3.28 5.61 -22.95
C ALA A 317 -4.23 6.59 -23.65
N ASP A 318 -3.68 7.67 -24.20
CA ASP A 318 -4.44 8.54 -25.10
C ASP A 318 -4.84 7.78 -26.37
N ASP A 319 -6.06 8.04 -26.85
CA ASP A 319 -6.57 7.47 -28.10
C ASP A 319 -5.58 7.72 -29.25
N GLY A 320 -5.00 6.63 -29.78
CA GLY A 320 -4.13 6.65 -30.97
C GLY A 320 -2.65 6.35 -30.74
N ILE A 321 -2.18 6.18 -29.50
CA ILE A 321 -0.80 5.70 -29.24
C ILE A 321 -0.68 4.22 -29.63
N GLU A 322 -1.62 3.39 -29.15
CA GLU A 322 -1.65 1.98 -29.54
C GLU A 322 -2.32 1.82 -30.90
N GLN A 323 -1.66 1.08 -31.79
CA GLN A 323 -2.09 0.83 -33.16
C GLN A 323 -1.76 -0.63 -33.51
N SER A 324 -2.50 -1.24 -34.43
CA SER A 324 -2.28 -2.63 -34.86
C SER A 324 -2.40 -2.76 -36.37
N GLY A 325 -1.85 -3.84 -36.95
CA GLY A 325 -2.00 -4.08 -38.39
C GLY A 325 -1.19 -3.13 -39.28
N LEU A 326 -0.12 -2.51 -38.75
CA LEU A 326 0.73 -1.59 -39.50
C LEU A 326 1.68 -2.37 -40.40
N HIS A 327 1.75 -1.99 -41.68
CA HIS A 327 2.66 -2.59 -42.65
C HIS A 327 3.73 -1.61 -43.13
N ILE A 328 3.53 -0.31 -42.85
CA ILE A 328 4.45 0.78 -43.19
C ILE A 328 4.60 1.71 -41.99
N TRP A 329 5.64 2.53 -41.98
CA TRP A 329 5.81 3.57 -40.97
C TRP A 329 4.85 4.73 -41.25
N SER A 330 3.65 4.72 -40.64
CA SER A 330 2.58 5.72 -40.90
C SER A 330 2.11 6.49 -39.66
N PHE A 331 2.86 6.42 -38.55
CA PHE A 331 2.46 6.90 -37.23
C PHE A 331 3.34 8.04 -36.69
N GLY A 332 4.20 8.62 -37.54
CA GLY A 332 5.08 9.72 -37.16
C GLY A 332 6.22 9.30 -36.21
N ALA A 333 6.63 10.18 -35.31
CA ALA A 333 7.69 9.87 -34.35
C ALA A 333 7.14 9.07 -33.16
N LEU A 334 7.77 7.95 -32.84
CA LEU A 334 7.43 7.14 -31.67
C LEU A 334 8.24 7.64 -30.47
N PRO A 335 7.61 8.17 -29.41
CA PRO A 335 8.36 8.71 -28.27
C PRO A 335 9.02 7.58 -27.48
N GLU A 336 10.28 7.76 -27.05
CA GLU A 336 10.99 6.74 -26.24
C GLU A 336 10.35 6.51 -24.86
N SER A 337 9.62 7.49 -24.34
CA SER A 337 8.79 7.32 -23.15
C SER A 337 7.61 8.28 -23.17
N TYR A 338 6.55 7.88 -22.50
CA TYR A 338 5.30 8.60 -22.37
C TYR A 338 4.94 8.72 -20.89
N GLU A 339 4.62 9.92 -20.43
CA GLU A 339 4.17 10.15 -19.05
C GLU A 339 2.77 10.75 -19.06
N GLN A 340 1.86 10.16 -18.30
CA GLN A 340 0.50 10.67 -18.14
C GLN A 340 0.14 10.79 -16.66
N LYS A 341 -0.52 11.88 -16.30
CA LYS A 341 -0.96 12.10 -14.92
C LYS A 341 -2.33 11.46 -14.70
N ARG A 342 -2.42 10.48 -13.80
CA ARG A 342 -3.69 9.86 -13.38
C ARG A 342 -3.92 10.10 -11.89
N GLY A 343 -4.87 10.97 -11.58
CA GLY A 343 -5.13 11.40 -10.20
C GLY A 343 -3.90 12.06 -9.56
N ASN A 344 -3.36 11.42 -8.53
CA ASN A 344 -2.26 11.96 -7.72
C ASN A 344 -0.87 11.46 -8.13
N TYR A 345 -0.76 10.59 -9.13
CA TYR A 345 0.51 10.02 -9.57
C TYR A 345 0.70 10.15 -11.08
N LYS A 346 1.97 10.10 -11.51
CA LYS A 346 2.36 10.05 -12.92
C LYS A 346 2.64 8.61 -13.30
N VAL A 347 1.97 8.12 -14.33
CA VAL A 347 2.22 6.81 -14.93
C VAL A 347 3.21 7.01 -16.06
N LYS A 348 4.31 6.28 -16.04
CA LYS A 348 5.29 6.26 -17.11
C LYS A 348 5.12 4.96 -17.90
N ALA A 349 5.06 5.10 -19.21
CA ALA A 349 4.95 4.00 -20.15
C ALA A 349 5.96 4.18 -21.28
N TRP A 350 6.23 3.09 -21.99
CA TRP A 350 7.29 2.98 -22.98
C TRP A 350 6.70 2.34 -24.23
N PRO A 351 6.29 3.12 -25.24
CA PRO A 351 5.73 2.55 -26.46
C PRO A 351 6.82 1.86 -27.26
N ALA A 352 6.48 0.77 -27.94
CA ALA A 352 7.37 0.06 -28.85
C ALA A 352 6.60 -0.62 -29.98
N LEU A 353 7.28 -0.84 -31.10
CA LEU A 353 6.82 -1.73 -32.14
C LEU A 353 6.81 -3.18 -31.64
N VAL A 354 5.76 -3.92 -31.98
CA VAL A 354 5.59 -5.34 -31.63
C VAL A 354 5.35 -6.13 -32.90
N ASP A 355 6.07 -7.24 -33.06
CA ASP A 355 5.91 -8.17 -34.18
C ASP A 355 4.57 -8.93 -34.08
N GLU A 356 3.66 -8.73 -35.04
CA GLU A 356 2.40 -9.47 -35.19
C GLU A 356 2.44 -10.48 -36.35
N ARG A 357 3.66 -10.92 -36.74
CA ARG A 357 3.98 -11.83 -37.85
C ARG A 357 3.77 -11.22 -39.24
N ASP A 358 2.54 -10.86 -39.57
CA ASP A 358 2.21 -10.32 -40.89
C ASP A 358 2.14 -8.79 -40.89
N SER A 359 2.22 -8.18 -39.71
CA SER A 359 2.19 -6.74 -39.50
C SER A 359 2.95 -6.38 -38.22
N VAL A 360 2.96 -5.09 -37.86
CA VAL A 360 3.43 -4.61 -36.56
C VAL A 360 2.33 -3.84 -35.83
N ALA A 361 2.40 -3.87 -34.51
CA ALA A 361 1.59 -3.03 -33.63
C ALA A 361 2.47 -2.06 -32.85
N ILE A 362 1.87 -0.98 -32.34
CA ILE A 362 2.45 -0.14 -31.29
C ILE A 362 1.75 -0.52 -29.99
N LYS A 363 2.51 -0.95 -28.99
CA LYS A 363 2.00 -1.28 -27.65
C LYS A 363 2.79 -0.55 -26.58
N LEU A 364 2.13 -0.28 -25.46
CA LEU A 364 2.77 0.31 -24.29
C LEU A 364 3.34 -0.77 -23.36
N PHE A 365 4.56 -0.52 -22.89
CA PHE A 365 5.25 -1.32 -21.89
C PHE A 365 5.44 -0.48 -20.62
N ASP A 366 5.63 -1.17 -19.48
CA ASP A 366 5.94 -0.58 -18.18
C ASP A 366 7.41 -0.77 -17.77
N ASN A 367 8.22 -1.36 -18.66
CA ASN A 367 9.62 -1.64 -18.43
C ASN A 367 10.43 -1.27 -19.70
N PRO A 368 11.45 -0.40 -19.58
CA PRO A 368 12.29 -0.01 -20.72
C PRO A 368 13.06 -1.19 -21.35
N LEU A 369 13.40 -2.23 -20.58
CA LEU A 369 14.08 -3.41 -21.12
C LEU A 369 13.16 -4.20 -22.05
N GLU A 370 11.90 -4.40 -21.63
CA GLU A 370 10.89 -5.08 -22.46
C GLU A 370 10.55 -4.25 -23.69
N GLN A 371 10.46 -2.93 -23.54
CA GLN A 371 10.31 -2.00 -24.66
C GLN A 371 11.43 -2.17 -25.68
N GLN A 372 12.70 -2.17 -25.27
CA GLN A 372 13.83 -2.29 -26.20
C GLN A 372 13.80 -3.61 -26.96
N GLN A 373 13.52 -4.73 -26.27
CA GLN A 373 13.41 -6.05 -26.90
C GLN A 373 12.24 -6.11 -27.90
N ALA A 374 11.08 -5.58 -27.51
CA ALA A 374 9.91 -5.50 -28.38
C ALA A 374 10.23 -4.64 -29.61
N MET A 375 10.73 -3.43 -29.39
CA MET A 375 11.06 -2.45 -30.42
C MET A 375 12.02 -3.02 -31.46
N TRP A 376 13.02 -3.78 -31.01
CA TRP A 376 13.96 -4.47 -31.90
C TRP A 376 13.23 -5.46 -32.81
N CYS A 377 12.44 -6.37 -32.24
CA CYS A 377 11.69 -7.37 -32.99
C CYS A 377 10.67 -6.73 -33.94
N GLY A 378 9.94 -5.71 -33.48
CA GLY A 378 8.96 -4.98 -34.27
C GLY A 378 9.59 -4.20 -35.42
N LEU A 379 10.72 -3.52 -35.19
CA LEU A 379 11.45 -2.83 -36.26
C LEU A 379 11.99 -3.81 -37.31
N ARG A 380 12.55 -4.95 -36.87
CA ARG A 380 12.96 -6.03 -37.78
C ARG A 380 11.80 -6.48 -38.65
N ARG A 381 10.63 -6.74 -38.06
CA ARG A 381 9.43 -7.13 -38.80
C ARG A 381 9.03 -6.08 -39.84
N LEU A 382 8.99 -4.81 -39.44
CA LEU A 382 8.61 -3.73 -40.35
C LEU A 382 9.59 -3.59 -41.52
N LEU A 383 10.89 -3.75 -41.28
CA LEU A 383 11.90 -3.78 -42.34
C LEU A 383 11.71 -4.99 -43.27
N LEU A 384 11.46 -6.19 -42.73
CA LEU A 384 11.20 -7.39 -43.54
C LEU A 384 9.97 -7.26 -44.43
N LEU A 385 8.93 -6.53 -43.98
CA LEU A 385 7.73 -6.27 -44.78
C LEU A 385 7.98 -5.29 -45.94
N ASN A 386 9.00 -4.43 -45.83
CA ASN A 386 9.25 -3.35 -46.78
C ASN A 386 10.51 -3.54 -47.64
N ILE A 387 11.43 -4.43 -47.27
CA ILE A 387 12.63 -4.76 -48.05
C ILE A 387 12.32 -5.94 -48.98
N PRO A 388 12.65 -5.86 -50.28
CA PRO A 388 12.48 -6.97 -51.21
C PRO A 388 13.18 -8.25 -50.74
N SER A 389 12.48 -9.39 -50.84
CA SER A 389 13.03 -10.67 -50.41
C SER A 389 14.16 -11.15 -51.35
N PRO A 390 15.35 -11.51 -50.82
CA PRO A 390 16.46 -12.03 -51.62
C PRO A 390 16.25 -13.49 -52.05
N ILE A 391 15.15 -14.14 -51.62
CA ILE A 391 14.88 -15.56 -51.87
C ILE A 391 14.97 -15.90 -53.37
N LYS A 392 14.38 -15.06 -54.24
CA LYS A 392 14.43 -15.29 -55.69
C LYS A 392 15.86 -15.25 -56.22
N TYR A 393 16.65 -14.26 -55.80
CA TYR A 393 18.07 -14.15 -56.16
C TYR A 393 18.88 -15.35 -55.66
N LEU A 394 18.66 -15.77 -54.41
CA LEU A 394 19.30 -16.96 -53.86
C LEU A 394 18.92 -18.19 -54.69
N HIS A 395 17.65 -18.40 -55.02
CA HIS A 395 17.25 -19.52 -55.89
C HIS A 395 17.92 -19.49 -57.26
N GLU A 396 18.09 -18.32 -57.88
CA GLU A 396 18.71 -18.21 -59.21
C GLU A 396 20.24 -18.35 -59.18
N LYS A 397 20.92 -17.78 -58.18
CA LYS A 397 22.38 -17.62 -58.16
C LYS A 397 23.12 -18.62 -57.28
N LEU A 398 22.46 -19.31 -56.34
CA LEU A 398 23.16 -20.29 -55.50
C LEU A 398 23.61 -21.49 -56.36
N PRO A 399 24.89 -21.91 -56.25
CA PRO A 399 25.38 -23.12 -56.92
C PRO A 399 24.62 -24.38 -56.49
N ASN A 400 24.42 -25.33 -57.41
CA ASN A 400 23.68 -26.57 -57.13
C ASN A 400 24.27 -27.38 -55.97
N LYS A 401 25.60 -27.36 -55.80
CA LYS A 401 26.28 -28.00 -54.65
C LYS A 401 25.85 -27.39 -53.31
N ALA A 402 25.69 -26.07 -53.24
CA ALA A 402 25.23 -25.37 -52.05
C ALA A 402 23.73 -25.63 -51.79
N LYS A 403 22.90 -25.65 -52.85
CA LYS A 403 21.47 -26.01 -52.75
C LYS A 403 21.27 -27.43 -52.21
N LEU A 404 22.06 -28.40 -52.70
CA LEU A 404 22.06 -29.77 -52.19
C LEU A 404 22.54 -29.85 -50.74
N GLY A 405 23.56 -29.05 -50.36
CA GLY A 405 24.03 -28.98 -48.98
C GLY A 405 22.96 -28.47 -48.01
N LEU A 406 22.16 -27.48 -48.41
CA LEU A 406 21.06 -26.93 -47.60
C LEU A 406 19.96 -27.97 -47.31
N TYR A 407 19.74 -28.95 -48.19
CA TYR A 407 18.78 -30.03 -47.95
C TYR A 407 19.16 -30.92 -46.76
N PHE A 408 20.45 -31.00 -46.43
CA PHE A 408 20.96 -31.79 -45.29
C PHE A 408 21.20 -30.93 -44.04
N ASN A 409 20.60 -29.74 -43.96
CA ASN A 409 20.75 -28.88 -42.79
C ASN A 409 20.07 -29.52 -41.54
N PRO A 410 20.65 -29.35 -40.33
CA PRO A 410 20.09 -29.91 -39.10
C PRO A 410 18.95 -29.07 -38.51
N TYR A 411 18.61 -27.92 -39.08
CA TYR A 411 17.72 -26.89 -38.55
C TYR A 411 16.31 -26.89 -39.19
N GLY A 412 15.93 -27.97 -39.87
CA GLY A 412 14.58 -28.13 -40.41
C GLY A 412 14.46 -27.77 -41.89
N LYS A 413 13.40 -27.04 -42.28
CA LYS A 413 13.13 -26.77 -43.69
C LYS A 413 14.06 -25.68 -44.22
N VAL A 414 14.50 -25.84 -45.47
CA VAL A 414 15.41 -24.89 -46.12
C VAL A 414 14.86 -23.46 -46.14
N LEU A 415 13.56 -23.27 -46.34
CA LEU A 415 12.95 -21.94 -46.33
C LEU A 415 12.99 -21.29 -44.94
N GLU A 416 12.74 -22.05 -43.87
CA GLU A 416 12.81 -21.56 -42.49
C GLU A 416 14.24 -21.11 -42.14
N LEU A 417 15.25 -21.86 -42.60
CA LEU A 417 16.66 -21.48 -42.46
C LEU A 417 16.99 -20.19 -43.23
N ILE A 418 16.46 -20.04 -44.45
CA ILE A 418 16.67 -18.83 -45.25
C ILE A 418 16.01 -17.62 -44.57
N ASP A 419 14.78 -17.77 -44.09
CA ASP A 419 14.06 -16.71 -43.39
C ASP A 419 14.80 -16.28 -42.11
N ASP A 420 15.34 -17.23 -41.34
CA ASP A 420 16.17 -16.94 -40.17
C ASP A 420 17.47 -16.21 -40.54
N CYS A 421 18.13 -16.60 -41.63
CA CYS A 421 19.30 -15.88 -42.15
C CYS A 421 18.96 -14.45 -42.57
N ILE A 422 17.80 -14.23 -43.20
CA ILE A 422 17.34 -12.90 -43.60
C ILE A 422 17.04 -12.06 -42.36
N ALA A 423 16.34 -12.62 -41.37
CA ALA A 423 16.06 -11.97 -40.10
C ALA A 423 17.35 -11.55 -39.38
N CYS A 424 18.34 -12.46 -39.30
CA CYS A 424 19.67 -12.17 -38.76
C CYS A 424 20.41 -11.08 -39.56
N GLY A 425 20.27 -11.07 -40.89
CA GLY A 425 20.82 -10.03 -41.76
C GLY A 425 20.23 -8.65 -41.46
N VAL A 426 18.92 -8.58 -41.20
CA VAL A 426 18.24 -7.35 -40.77
C VAL A 426 18.67 -6.94 -39.36
N ASP A 427 18.79 -7.88 -38.42
CA ASP A 427 19.31 -7.59 -37.08
C ASP A 427 20.71 -6.99 -37.13
N LYS A 428 21.60 -7.55 -37.95
CA LYS A 428 22.95 -7.02 -38.17
C LYS A 428 22.93 -5.64 -38.86
N LEU A 429 21.94 -5.38 -39.72
CA LEU A 429 21.74 -4.05 -40.32
C LEU A 429 21.35 -3.04 -39.24
N ILE A 430 20.41 -3.38 -38.35
CA ILE A 430 20.00 -2.52 -37.24
C ILE A 430 21.19 -2.23 -36.31
N ASP A 431 21.89 -3.29 -35.87
CA ASP A 431 23.04 -3.19 -34.97
C ASP A 431 24.17 -2.33 -35.53
N ALA A 432 24.55 -2.55 -36.79
CA ALA A 432 25.61 -1.77 -37.46
C ALA A 432 25.28 -0.28 -37.64
N ASN A 433 24.03 0.13 -37.42
CA ASN A 433 23.58 1.51 -37.48
C ASN A 433 23.23 2.10 -36.11
N GLY A 434 23.64 1.45 -35.02
CA GLY A 434 23.49 1.96 -33.66
C GLY A 434 22.20 1.54 -32.95
N GLY A 435 21.47 0.55 -33.47
CA GLY A 435 20.30 -0.03 -32.82
C GLY A 435 18.95 0.44 -33.39
N PRO A 436 17.84 0.20 -32.67
CA PRO A 436 16.50 0.53 -33.13
C PRO A 436 16.27 2.04 -33.30
N VAL A 437 15.45 2.40 -34.29
CA VAL A 437 15.13 3.79 -34.62
C VAL A 437 13.71 4.16 -34.17
N TRP A 438 13.54 5.42 -33.76
CA TRP A 438 12.29 5.94 -33.18
C TRP A 438 11.55 6.92 -34.10
N SER A 439 12.07 7.15 -35.30
CA SER A 439 11.55 8.13 -36.26
C SER A 439 11.47 7.56 -37.66
N GLU A 440 10.54 8.11 -38.44
CA GLU A 440 10.35 7.75 -39.85
C GLU A 440 11.63 7.94 -40.66
N ALA A 441 12.33 9.06 -40.46
CA ALA A 441 13.61 9.32 -41.14
C ALA A 441 14.67 8.25 -40.84
N GLY A 442 14.74 7.79 -39.58
CA GLY A 442 15.64 6.70 -39.21
C GLY A 442 15.26 5.38 -39.87
N PHE A 443 13.96 5.08 -39.94
CA PHE A 443 13.44 3.90 -40.62
C PHE A 443 13.76 3.92 -42.12
N THR A 444 13.48 5.03 -42.81
CA THR A 444 13.78 5.20 -44.24
C THR A 444 15.27 5.02 -44.54
N ALA A 445 16.14 5.55 -43.69
CA ALA A 445 17.59 5.37 -43.83
C ALA A 445 18.02 3.89 -43.70
N LEU A 446 17.42 3.13 -42.78
CA LEU A 446 17.65 1.69 -42.66
C LEU A 446 17.07 0.92 -43.85
N HIS A 447 15.86 1.26 -44.28
CA HIS A 447 15.19 0.65 -45.42
C HIS A 447 15.98 0.82 -46.72
N GLU A 448 16.48 2.02 -47.02
CA GLU A 448 17.33 2.26 -48.19
C GLU A 448 18.62 1.44 -48.16
N LYS A 449 19.30 1.39 -46.99
CA LYS A 449 20.53 0.59 -46.81
C LYS A 449 20.26 -0.90 -46.95
N GLY A 450 19.12 -1.37 -46.45
CA GLY A 450 18.67 -2.77 -46.58
C GLY A 450 18.37 -3.13 -48.03
N THR A 451 17.63 -2.28 -48.74
CA THR A 451 17.29 -2.48 -50.15
C THR A 451 18.55 -2.55 -51.02
N ARG A 452 19.51 -1.63 -50.85
CA ARG A 452 20.81 -1.65 -51.58
C ARG A 452 21.68 -2.89 -51.30
N ARG A 453 21.45 -3.60 -50.19
CA ARG A 453 22.16 -4.85 -49.85
C ARG A 453 21.42 -6.09 -50.33
N ALA A 454 20.11 -5.97 -50.60
CA ALA A 454 19.27 -7.05 -51.09
C ALA A 454 19.31 -7.15 -52.62
N GLU A 455 19.48 -6.01 -53.31
CA GLU A 455 19.87 -5.92 -54.74
C GLU A 455 21.33 -6.36 -54.95
#